data_AF-A0A944RZ52-F1
#
_entry.id   AF-A0A944RZ52-F1
#
_cell.length_a   1.000
_cell.length_b   1.000
_cell.length_c   1.000
_cell.angle_alpha   90.00
_cell.angle_beta   90.00
_cell.angle_gamma   90.00
#
_symmetry.space_group_name_H-M   'P 1'
#
loop_
_entity.id
_entity.type
_entity.pdbx_description
1 polymer ?
#
loop_
_entity_poly.entity_id
_entity_poly.type
_entity_poly.pdbx_seq_one_letter_code
_entity_poly.pdbx_strand_id
1 'polypeptide(L)'
;MTRRRRNLGTLLVLSALLLTVNDAAAASFSATVIDRSGDRYEVRNLTYQKQPEFEVYSGGRRQLIRFRDITRIVLGGNVNDREIPVVIDLRDGQKLEGQMYAGSSGGASPHRSVVSGPATGGGFSGRSELGPVAIQLIDVRDLRFHHDDAAQASVSLRATLVDLEGKRFEVETLRFRGRTDFLYDQGRKHRTKALSSIDRIEFTQAPRATESRAVAITFRSGKVAHGTADASTIRVPGETDRLFEQRVFEAFTGSAGGAPFAIGLHQIRLLRLEWEQDQSTPPSPGPSTSP
;
A
#
# COMPACT_ATOMS: atom_id res chain seq x y z
N MET A 1 -43.96 -60.87 26.00
CA MET A 1 -42.80 -60.49 26.85
C MET A 1 -41.79 -59.76 25.96
N THR A 2 -41.86 -58.42 25.92
CA THR A 2 -41.07 -57.44 26.68
C THR A 2 -39.82 -56.91 25.96
N ARG A 3 -39.87 -55.59 25.73
CA ARG A 3 -38.77 -54.60 25.70
C ARG A 3 -37.88 -54.56 24.45
N ARG A 4 -37.88 -53.39 23.79
CA ARG A 4 -36.92 -52.32 24.10
C ARG A 4 -37.35 -50.97 23.50
N ARG A 5 -37.60 -50.00 24.39
CA ARG A 5 -37.50 -48.57 24.11
C ARG A 5 -36.02 -48.21 23.96
N ARG A 6 -35.69 -47.28 23.07
CA ARG A 6 -34.87 -46.09 23.38
C ARG A 6 -34.81 -45.12 22.20
N ASN A 7 -35.34 -43.93 22.44
CA ASN A 7 -35.07 -42.71 21.68
C ASN A 7 -33.59 -42.32 21.88
N LEU A 8 -32.90 -42.02 20.78
CA LEU A 8 -31.78 -41.09 20.66
C LEU A 8 -32.11 -40.26 19.41
N GLY A 9 -32.30 -38.94 19.44
CA GLY A 9 -31.66 -37.95 20.30
C GLY A 9 -30.38 -37.44 19.63
N THR A 10 -30.56 -36.61 18.59
CA THR A 10 -29.76 -35.42 18.26
C THR A 10 -28.26 -35.46 18.58
N LEU A 11 -27.39 -35.71 17.59
CA LEU A 11 -26.08 -35.02 17.41
C LEU A 11 -25.30 -35.64 16.22
N LEU A 12 -25.14 -34.90 15.13
CA LEU A 12 -23.90 -34.83 14.31
C LEU A 12 -24.14 -33.88 13.12
N VAL A 13 -24.27 -32.59 13.44
CA VAL A 13 -23.90 -31.51 12.52
C VAL A 13 -22.49 -31.12 12.92
N LEU A 14 -21.49 -31.81 12.36
CA LEU A 14 -20.09 -31.39 12.42
C LEU A 14 -19.32 -32.10 11.31
N SER A 15 -18.52 -31.32 10.58
CA SER A 15 -17.44 -31.79 9.68
C SER A 15 -17.77 -31.98 8.19
N ALA A 16 -18.30 -30.94 7.56
CA ALA A 16 -17.85 -30.56 6.22
C ALA A 16 -17.64 -29.03 6.21
N LEU A 17 -16.80 -28.59 7.14
CA LEU A 17 -16.31 -27.23 7.24
C LEU A 17 -15.41 -26.98 6.03
N LEU A 18 -16.01 -26.38 5.00
CA LEU A 18 -15.45 -25.25 4.26
C LEU A 18 -13.91 -25.29 4.15
N LEU A 19 -13.40 -26.18 3.28
CA LEU A 19 -12.27 -25.84 2.43
C LEU A 19 -12.75 -24.78 1.42
N THR A 20 -13.15 -23.61 1.93
CA THR A 20 -13.03 -22.39 1.15
C THR A 20 -11.54 -22.10 1.18
N VAL A 21 -10.87 -22.67 0.19
CA VAL A 21 -9.63 -22.09 -0.32
C VAL A 21 -10.03 -20.65 -0.62
N ASN A 22 -9.77 -19.74 0.33
CA ASN A 22 -9.67 -18.34 0.02
C ASN A 22 -8.43 -18.21 -0.86
N ASP A 23 -8.57 -18.63 -2.12
CA ASP A 23 -8.01 -17.85 -3.22
C ASP A 23 -8.64 -16.48 -3.06
N ALA A 24 -8.03 -15.65 -2.20
CA ALA A 24 -8.04 -14.24 -2.42
C ALA A 24 -7.55 -14.10 -3.86
N ALA A 25 -8.48 -13.95 -4.80
CA ALA A 25 -8.19 -13.83 -6.22
C ALA A 25 -7.03 -12.85 -6.33
N ALA A 26 -5.82 -13.39 -6.50
CA ALA A 26 -4.65 -12.59 -6.71
C ALA A 26 -4.98 -11.91 -8.02
N ALA A 27 -5.33 -10.62 -7.95
CA ALA A 27 -5.75 -9.88 -9.11
C ALA A 27 -4.71 -10.15 -10.20
N SER A 28 -5.13 -10.82 -11.25
CA SER A 28 -4.25 -11.31 -12.31
C SER A 28 -3.91 -10.13 -13.18
N PHE A 29 -2.84 -9.40 -12.83
CA PHE A 29 -2.41 -8.26 -13.61
C PHE A 29 -1.81 -8.73 -14.91
N SER A 30 -2.33 -8.22 -16.02
CA SER A 30 -1.78 -8.46 -17.34
C SER A 30 -1.09 -7.19 -17.83
N ALA A 31 0.05 -7.35 -18.48
CA ALA A 31 0.80 -6.23 -19.03
C ALA A 31 1.55 -6.66 -20.28
N THR A 32 1.74 -5.72 -21.19
CA THR A 32 2.77 -5.82 -22.22
C THR A 32 4.10 -5.38 -21.61
N VAL A 33 5.04 -6.31 -21.50
CA VAL A 33 6.43 -6.00 -21.15
C VAL A 33 7.20 -5.71 -22.44
N ILE A 34 7.87 -4.58 -22.48
CA ILE A 34 8.71 -4.17 -23.59
C ILE A 34 10.15 -4.09 -23.10
N ASP A 35 11.01 -4.91 -23.69
CA ASP A 35 12.43 -4.94 -23.33
C ASP A 35 13.20 -3.74 -23.91
N ARG A 36 14.49 -3.66 -23.59
CA ARG A 36 15.39 -2.62 -24.10
C ARG A 36 15.65 -2.72 -25.60
N SER A 37 15.58 -3.91 -26.18
CA SER A 37 15.67 -4.15 -27.63
C SER A 37 14.42 -3.67 -28.38
N GLY A 38 13.29 -3.55 -27.67
CA GLY A 38 11.99 -3.17 -28.20
C GLY A 38 11.06 -4.35 -28.45
N ASP A 39 11.47 -5.57 -28.11
CA ASP A 39 10.64 -6.76 -28.18
C ASP A 39 9.51 -6.69 -27.16
N ARG A 40 8.36 -7.27 -27.52
CA ARG A 40 7.12 -7.17 -26.76
C ARG A 40 6.64 -8.54 -26.32
N TYR A 41 6.29 -8.65 -25.04
CA TYR A 41 5.82 -9.87 -24.42
C TYR A 41 4.51 -9.59 -23.69
N GLU A 42 3.45 -10.32 -24.05
CA GLU A 42 2.23 -10.31 -23.27
C GLU A 42 2.40 -11.22 -22.04
N VAL A 43 2.31 -10.63 -20.86
CA VAL A 43 2.54 -11.31 -19.58
C VAL A 43 1.32 -11.19 -18.71
N ARG A 44 0.74 -12.34 -18.35
CA ARG A 44 -0.38 -12.48 -17.40
C ARG A 44 0.16 -12.85 -16.02
N ASN A 45 -0.64 -12.55 -14.98
CA ASN A 45 -0.27 -12.78 -13.58
C ASN A 45 1.08 -12.13 -13.23
N LEU A 46 1.30 -10.92 -13.76
CA LEU A 46 2.54 -10.19 -13.55
C LEU A 46 2.73 -9.94 -12.05
N THR A 47 3.92 -10.24 -11.56
CA THR A 47 4.40 -9.85 -10.24
C THR A 47 5.78 -9.21 -10.37
N TYR A 48 6.09 -8.27 -9.48
CA TYR A 48 7.45 -7.79 -9.26
C TYR A 48 7.94 -8.36 -7.94
N GLN A 49 9.03 -9.13 -7.97
CA GLN A 49 9.54 -9.81 -6.78
C GLN A 49 8.47 -10.63 -6.02
N LYS A 50 7.56 -11.29 -6.76
CA LYS A 50 6.41 -12.06 -6.22
C LYS A 50 5.34 -11.20 -5.54
N GLN A 51 5.36 -9.88 -5.70
CA GLN A 51 4.35 -8.96 -5.19
C GLN A 51 3.55 -8.34 -6.35
N PRO A 52 2.26 -8.05 -6.17
CA PRO A 52 1.44 -7.29 -7.12
C PRO A 52 1.62 -5.76 -6.98
N GLU A 53 2.78 -5.35 -6.47
CA GLU A 53 3.11 -3.97 -6.16
C GLU A 53 4.50 -3.66 -6.71
N PHE A 54 4.67 -2.43 -7.16
CA PHE A 54 5.92 -1.90 -7.63
C PHE A 54 6.55 -1.01 -6.55
N GLU A 55 7.86 -1.17 -6.35
CA GLU A 55 8.62 -0.34 -5.43
C GLU A 55 9.40 0.73 -6.19
N VAL A 56 9.31 1.98 -5.73
CA VAL A 56 10.05 3.12 -6.31
C VAL A 56 10.45 4.10 -5.21
N TYR A 57 11.56 4.80 -5.40
CA TYR A 57 12.04 5.85 -4.52
C TYR A 57 11.84 7.21 -5.18
N SER A 58 10.86 7.99 -4.72
CA SER A 58 10.58 9.34 -5.24
C SER A 58 10.89 10.38 -4.17
N GLY A 59 11.71 11.37 -4.49
CA GLY A 59 12.17 12.38 -3.52
C GLY A 59 12.92 11.77 -2.33
N GLY A 60 13.66 10.67 -2.54
CA GLY A 60 14.36 9.93 -1.48
C GLY A 60 13.45 9.06 -0.59
N ARG A 61 12.16 8.93 -0.93
CA ARG A 61 11.16 8.19 -0.16
C ARG A 61 10.66 6.96 -0.90
N ARG A 62 10.55 5.84 -0.20
CA ARG A 62 10.04 4.59 -0.75
C ARG A 62 8.52 4.66 -0.91
N GLN A 63 8.02 4.30 -2.08
CA GLN A 63 6.60 4.19 -2.39
C GLN A 63 6.31 2.81 -2.97
N LEU A 64 5.25 2.18 -2.44
CA LEU A 64 4.70 0.93 -2.96
C LEU A 64 3.41 1.23 -3.71
N ILE A 65 3.39 0.95 -5.01
CA ILE A 65 2.27 1.27 -5.88
C ILE A 65 1.71 -0.02 -6.44
N ARG A 66 0.42 -0.26 -6.25
CA ARG A 66 -0.23 -1.47 -6.76
C ARG A 66 -0.30 -1.42 -8.28
N PHE A 67 -0.06 -2.55 -8.93
CA PHE A 67 -0.19 -2.67 -10.39
C PHE A 67 -1.57 -2.24 -10.92
N ARG A 68 -2.63 -2.47 -10.13
CA ARG A 68 -3.98 -2.01 -10.47
C ARG A 68 -4.13 -0.50 -10.64
N ASP A 69 -3.24 0.28 -10.00
CA ASP A 69 -3.30 1.74 -9.95
C ASP A 69 -2.36 2.36 -11.02
N ILE A 70 -1.59 1.53 -11.76
CA ILE A 70 -0.55 1.94 -12.72
C ILE A 70 -1.04 1.71 -14.15
N THR A 71 -0.85 2.67 -15.05
CA THR A 71 -1.02 2.46 -16.50
C THR A 71 0.29 2.07 -17.17
N ARG A 72 1.39 2.70 -16.76
CA ARG A 72 2.70 2.51 -17.38
C ARG A 72 3.85 2.66 -16.39
N ILE A 73 4.89 1.88 -16.58
CA ILE A 73 6.20 2.05 -15.92
C ILE A 73 7.25 2.18 -17.02
N VAL A 74 7.98 3.29 -17.03
CA VAL A 74 9.14 3.47 -17.89
C VAL A 74 10.39 3.39 -17.04
N LEU A 75 11.29 2.50 -17.45
CA LEU A 75 12.58 2.26 -16.81
C LEU A 75 13.67 2.88 -17.68
N GLY A 76 14.28 3.93 -17.15
CA GLY A 76 15.37 4.65 -17.79
C GLY A 76 16.74 4.03 -17.50
N GLY A 77 17.78 4.84 -17.70
CA GLY A 77 19.17 4.44 -17.44
C GLY A 77 19.68 3.38 -18.40
N ASN A 78 20.88 2.87 -18.15
CA ASN A 78 21.54 1.79 -18.89
C ASN A 78 21.63 0.51 -18.04
N VAL A 79 22.04 -0.59 -18.68
CA VAL A 79 22.17 -1.91 -18.04
C VAL A 79 23.16 -1.92 -16.86
N ASN A 80 24.06 -0.94 -16.81
CA ASN A 80 25.10 -0.82 -15.78
C ASN A 80 24.75 0.20 -14.68
N ASP A 81 23.59 0.85 -14.77
CA ASP A 81 23.23 1.91 -13.82
C ASP A 81 22.79 1.30 -12.49
N ARG A 82 23.41 1.77 -11.40
CA ARG A 82 23.05 1.35 -10.03
C ARG A 82 21.69 1.90 -9.62
N GLU A 83 21.36 3.08 -10.11
CA GLU A 83 20.07 3.74 -9.96
C GLU A 83 19.38 3.77 -11.31
N ILE A 84 18.26 3.09 -11.42
CA ILE A 84 17.39 3.11 -12.60
C ILE A 84 16.38 4.24 -12.39
N PRO A 85 16.40 5.32 -13.19
CA PRO A 85 15.32 6.29 -13.20
C PRO A 85 14.00 5.60 -13.57
N VAL A 86 12.94 5.91 -12.85
CA VAL A 86 11.61 5.37 -13.09
C VAL A 86 10.63 6.50 -13.28
N VAL A 87 9.80 6.37 -14.29
CA VAL A 87 8.59 7.16 -14.46
C VAL A 87 7.40 6.23 -14.41
N ILE A 88 6.43 6.52 -13.54
CA ILE A 88 5.21 5.75 -13.38
C ILE A 88 4.03 6.65 -13.73
N ASP A 89 3.28 6.26 -14.76
CA ASP A 89 2.01 6.89 -15.09
C ASP A 89 0.91 6.14 -14.34
N LEU A 90 0.14 6.85 -13.53
CA LEU A 90 -0.95 6.30 -12.74
C LEU A 90 -2.27 6.39 -13.51
N ARG A 91 -3.23 5.53 -13.14
CA ARG A 91 -4.57 5.51 -13.77
C ARG A 91 -5.37 6.77 -13.52
N ASP A 92 -5.04 7.52 -12.48
CA ASP A 92 -5.66 8.80 -12.13
C ASP A 92 -5.08 10.00 -12.90
N GLY A 93 -4.14 9.74 -13.82
CA GLY A 93 -3.47 10.76 -14.62
C GLY A 93 -2.27 11.41 -13.91
N GLN A 94 -1.99 11.06 -12.66
CA GLN A 94 -0.78 11.51 -11.98
C GLN A 94 0.45 10.81 -12.56
N LYS A 95 1.58 11.51 -12.50
CA LYS A 95 2.89 11.01 -12.90
C LYS A 95 3.80 11.02 -11.68
N LEU A 96 4.42 9.88 -11.39
CA LEU A 96 5.42 9.76 -10.34
C LEU A 96 6.79 9.54 -10.97
N GLU A 97 7.73 10.40 -10.62
CA GLU A 97 9.13 10.28 -11.03
C GLU A 97 9.97 9.88 -9.82
N GLY A 98 10.87 8.91 -10.01
CA GLY A 98 11.70 8.39 -8.95
C GLY A 98 12.85 7.55 -9.49
N GLN A 99 13.42 6.74 -8.61
CA GLN A 99 14.50 5.84 -8.92
C GLN A 99 14.27 4.48 -8.28
N MET A 100 14.91 3.46 -8.82
CA MET A 100 15.05 2.14 -8.22
C MET A 100 16.52 1.77 -8.16
N TYR A 101 16.87 0.86 -7.27
CA TYR A 101 18.23 0.35 -7.18
C TYR A 101 18.33 -1.01 -7.88
N ALA A 102 18.97 -1.05 -9.04
CA ALA A 102 19.25 -2.32 -9.73
C ALA A 102 20.41 -3.02 -9.01
N GLY A 103 20.13 -4.16 -8.38
CA GLY A 103 21.18 -4.94 -7.73
C GLY A 103 22.12 -5.58 -8.74
N SER A 104 23.41 -5.19 -8.75
CA SER A 104 24.51 -6.01 -9.27
C SER A 104 25.88 -5.59 -8.69
N SER A 105 26.64 -6.62 -8.29
CA SER A 105 28.09 -6.67 -8.01
C SER A 105 28.78 -5.42 -7.43
N GLY A 106 28.96 -5.41 -6.10
CA GLY A 106 29.93 -4.55 -5.41
C GLY A 106 29.42 -3.17 -4.98
N GLY A 107 28.22 -2.78 -5.36
CA GLY A 107 27.50 -1.64 -4.78
C GLY A 107 26.07 -2.08 -4.60
N ALA A 108 25.77 -2.65 -3.44
CA ALA A 108 24.44 -3.13 -3.12
C ALA A 108 23.43 -1.98 -3.37
N SER A 109 22.22 -2.28 -3.87
CA SER A 109 21.04 -1.61 -3.30
C SER A 109 21.29 -1.55 -1.79
N PRO A 110 20.92 -0.51 -1.04
CA PRO A 110 21.27 -0.38 0.39
C PRO A 110 20.74 -1.52 1.29
N HIS A 111 20.25 -2.60 0.68
CA HIS A 111 19.53 -3.74 1.18
C HIS A 111 20.02 -5.14 0.75
N ARG A 112 21.27 -5.35 0.34
CA ARG A 112 21.73 -6.75 0.14
C ARG A 112 23.15 -7.02 0.64
N SER A 113 23.23 -7.76 1.76
CA SER A 113 24.40 -8.56 2.13
C SER A 113 24.38 -9.85 1.32
N VAL A 114 25.46 -10.09 0.56
CA VAL A 114 25.66 -11.28 -0.28
C VAL A 114 26.16 -12.44 0.58
N VAL A 115 25.45 -13.58 0.55
CA VAL A 115 26.07 -14.90 0.67
C VAL A 115 25.89 -15.60 -0.68
N SER A 116 27.03 -15.96 -1.27
CA SER A 116 27.31 -16.66 -2.54
C SER A 116 26.14 -17.18 -3.40
N GLY A 117 26.04 -16.66 -4.63
CA GLY A 117 25.22 -17.19 -5.72
C GLY A 117 25.00 -16.13 -6.81
N PRO A 118 24.88 -16.50 -8.11
CA PRO A 118 24.85 -15.55 -9.21
C PRO A 118 23.69 -14.56 -9.05
N ALA A 119 24.00 -13.29 -9.28
CA ALA A 119 23.21 -12.11 -8.93
C ALA A 119 21.79 -12.16 -9.52
N THR A 120 20.81 -12.62 -8.74
CA THR A 120 19.40 -12.39 -9.01
C THR A 120 19.06 -10.97 -8.54
N GLY A 121 19.27 -9.99 -9.41
CA GLY A 121 18.64 -8.67 -9.30
C GLY A 121 17.11 -8.84 -9.36
N GLY A 122 16.36 -7.96 -8.70
CA GLY A 122 14.89 -8.00 -8.73
C GLY A 122 14.36 -8.03 -10.18
N GLY A 123 13.20 -8.63 -10.39
CA GLY A 123 12.65 -8.81 -11.72
C GLY A 123 11.15 -9.04 -11.73
N PHE A 124 10.58 -9.01 -12.93
CA PHE A 124 9.20 -9.32 -13.18
C PHE A 124 9.03 -10.80 -13.49
N SER A 125 7.95 -11.39 -13.02
CA SER A 125 7.58 -12.75 -13.37
C SER A 125 6.09 -12.86 -13.66
N GLY A 126 5.73 -13.86 -14.48
CA GLY A 126 4.35 -14.11 -14.87
C GLY A 126 4.26 -15.28 -15.84
N ARG A 127 3.25 -15.25 -16.71
CA ARG A 127 3.04 -16.28 -17.73
C ARG A 127 2.75 -15.64 -19.08
N SER A 128 3.37 -16.15 -20.13
CA SER A 128 3.01 -15.87 -21.52
C SER A 128 2.38 -17.11 -22.16
N GLU A 129 2.00 -17.00 -23.42
CA GLU A 129 1.53 -18.15 -24.23
C GLU A 129 2.60 -19.24 -24.38
N LEU A 130 3.89 -18.87 -24.31
CA LEU A 130 5.02 -19.79 -24.43
C LEU A 130 5.40 -20.45 -23.10
N GLY A 131 4.73 -20.08 -22.00
CA GLY A 131 4.98 -20.64 -20.67
C GLY A 131 5.39 -19.59 -19.63
N PRO A 132 5.99 -20.03 -18.50
CA PRO A 132 6.46 -19.13 -17.44
C PRO A 132 7.47 -18.10 -17.97
N VAL A 133 7.33 -16.87 -17.51
CA VAL A 133 8.21 -15.75 -17.86
C VAL A 133 8.89 -15.22 -16.61
N ALA A 134 10.19 -14.99 -16.70
CA ALA A 134 10.98 -14.27 -15.71
C ALA A 134 11.90 -13.30 -16.47
N ILE A 135 11.73 -12.00 -16.25
CA ILE A 135 12.46 -10.94 -16.94
C ILE A 135 13.13 -10.08 -15.87
N GLN A 136 14.43 -9.83 -16.01
CA GLN A 136 15.13 -8.99 -15.06
C GLN A 136 14.70 -7.54 -15.25
N LEU A 137 14.67 -6.79 -14.14
CA LEU A 137 14.33 -5.36 -14.16
C LEU A 137 15.19 -4.58 -15.15
N ILE A 138 16.46 -4.97 -15.27
CA ILE A 138 17.44 -4.31 -16.12
C ILE A 138 17.19 -4.51 -17.62
N ASP A 139 16.50 -5.59 -17.99
CA ASP A 139 16.17 -5.91 -19.38
C ASP A 139 14.90 -5.19 -19.83
N VAL A 140 14.09 -4.71 -18.89
CA VAL A 140 12.82 -4.04 -19.18
C VAL A 140 13.02 -2.55 -19.42
N ARG A 141 12.38 -2.02 -20.47
CA ARG A 141 12.33 -0.60 -20.79
C ARG A 141 10.98 0.03 -20.43
N ASP A 142 9.89 -0.68 -20.71
CA ASP A 142 8.53 -0.16 -20.57
C ASP A 142 7.60 -1.32 -20.18
N LEU A 143 6.74 -1.11 -19.19
CA LEU A 143 5.64 -2.00 -18.86
C LEU A 143 4.34 -1.24 -19.05
N ARG A 144 3.40 -1.82 -19.81
CA ARG A 144 2.08 -1.24 -20.05
C ARG A 144 1.03 -2.17 -19.49
N PHE A 145 0.29 -1.70 -18.49
CA PHE A 145 -0.72 -2.50 -17.80
C PHE A 145 -2.03 -2.47 -18.56
N HIS A 146 -2.63 -3.64 -18.73
CA HIS A 146 -3.96 -3.81 -19.30
C HIS A 146 -5.00 -3.72 -18.19
N HIS A 147 -6.02 -2.92 -18.42
CA HIS A 147 -7.14 -2.73 -17.51
C HIS A 147 -8.44 -2.99 -18.25
N ASP A 148 -9.24 -3.90 -17.74
CA ASP A 148 -10.57 -4.23 -18.31
C ASP A 148 -11.67 -3.32 -17.74
N ASP A 149 -11.34 -2.47 -16.77
CA ASP A 149 -12.24 -1.57 -16.06
C ASP A 149 -11.91 -0.09 -16.30
N ALA A 150 -12.88 0.80 -16.05
CA ALA A 150 -12.65 2.23 -16.08
C ALA A 150 -11.70 2.65 -14.95
N ALA A 151 -10.83 3.64 -15.20
CA ALA A 151 -9.96 4.19 -14.16
C ALA A 151 -10.80 4.70 -12.98
N GLN A 152 -10.54 4.17 -11.79
CA GLN A 152 -11.11 4.74 -10.57
C GLN A 152 -10.44 6.09 -10.32
N ALA A 153 -11.23 7.15 -10.23
CA ALA A 153 -10.74 8.47 -9.85
C ALA A 153 -10.00 8.34 -8.51
N SER A 154 -8.75 8.79 -8.47
CA SER A 154 -7.98 8.80 -7.22
C SER A 154 -8.64 9.81 -6.30
N VAL A 155 -9.24 9.27 -5.24
CA VAL A 155 -9.78 10.09 -4.17
C VAL A 155 -8.58 10.75 -3.49
N SER A 156 -8.38 12.05 -3.77
CA SER A 156 -7.48 12.87 -2.99
C SER A 156 -8.09 12.99 -1.60
N LEU A 157 -7.47 12.31 -0.64
CA LEU A 157 -7.92 12.32 0.74
C LEU A 157 -7.23 13.46 1.47
N ARG A 158 -8.01 14.48 1.82
CA ARG A 158 -7.57 15.52 2.75
C ARG A 158 -7.74 15.04 4.18
N ALA A 159 -6.80 15.40 5.03
CA ALA A 159 -6.83 15.04 6.42
C ALA A 159 -6.05 16.03 7.29
N THR A 160 -6.55 16.24 8.49
CA THR A 160 -5.82 16.90 9.56
C THR A 160 -5.13 15.84 10.41
N LEU A 161 -3.80 15.91 10.51
CA LEU A 161 -3.00 15.11 11.42
C LEU A 161 -2.60 15.94 12.63
N VAL A 162 -2.74 15.36 13.82
CA VAL A 162 -2.29 15.95 15.07
C VAL A 162 -1.23 15.06 15.68
N ASP A 163 -0.04 15.60 15.90
CA ASP A 163 1.04 14.86 16.54
C ASP A 163 0.84 14.73 18.06
N LEU A 164 1.78 14.04 18.72
CA LEU A 164 1.79 13.88 20.18
C LEU A 164 1.99 15.21 20.93
N GLU A 165 2.63 16.20 20.31
CA GLU A 165 2.86 17.55 20.88
C GLU A 165 1.66 18.48 20.65
N GLY A 166 0.67 18.05 19.86
CA GLY A 166 -0.54 18.80 19.55
C GLY A 166 -0.43 19.67 18.29
N LYS A 167 0.70 19.63 17.58
CA LYS A 167 0.87 20.33 16.30
C LYS A 167 -0.03 19.71 15.25
N ARG A 168 -0.64 20.59 14.45
CA ARG A 168 -1.59 20.21 13.39
C ARG A 168 -0.94 20.35 12.02
N PHE A 169 -1.25 19.40 11.14
CA PHE A 169 -0.82 19.37 9.76
C PHE A 169 -2.02 19.11 8.87
N GLU A 170 -2.30 20.01 7.94
CA GLU A 170 -3.27 19.77 6.86
C GLU A 170 -2.56 19.05 5.72
N VAL A 171 -3.02 17.84 5.43
CA VAL A 171 -2.37 16.92 4.51
C VAL A 171 -3.32 16.56 3.39
N GLU A 172 -2.89 16.84 2.16
CA GLU A 172 -3.55 16.41 0.94
C GLU A 172 -2.99 15.07 0.47
N THR A 173 -3.75 14.38 -0.39
CA THR A 173 -3.38 13.09 -0.99
C THR A 173 -2.91 12.04 0.02
N LEU A 174 -3.54 12.00 1.20
CA LEU A 174 -3.13 11.13 2.31
C LEU A 174 -3.04 9.66 1.88
N ARG A 175 -1.94 9.02 2.26
CA ARG A 175 -1.72 7.58 2.12
C ARG A 175 -1.25 6.99 3.44
N PHE A 176 -1.72 5.77 3.76
CA PHE A 176 -1.17 4.96 4.83
C PHE A 176 -0.26 3.90 4.20
N ARG A 177 1.04 3.97 4.49
CA ARG A 177 2.07 3.07 3.91
C ARG A 177 2.00 3.02 2.37
N GLY A 178 1.77 4.19 1.75
CA GLY A 178 1.59 4.32 0.29
C GLY A 178 0.22 3.91 -0.25
N ARG A 179 -0.70 3.42 0.60
CA ARG A 179 -2.02 2.91 0.18
C ARG A 179 -3.16 3.86 0.56
N THR A 180 -4.26 3.75 -0.18
CA THR A 180 -5.57 4.37 0.12
C THR A 180 -6.36 3.60 1.17
N ASP A 181 -5.82 2.48 1.66
CA ASP A 181 -6.46 1.60 2.62
C ASP A 181 -5.69 1.63 3.93
N PHE A 182 -6.43 1.65 5.04
CA PHE A 182 -5.92 1.48 6.38
C PHE A 182 -5.94 0.00 6.77
N LEU A 183 -4.79 -0.51 7.21
CA LEU A 183 -4.62 -1.88 7.66
C LEU A 183 -4.51 -1.90 9.18
N TYR A 184 -5.27 -2.78 9.83
CA TYR A 184 -5.25 -2.95 11.28
C TYR A 184 -5.66 -4.37 11.68
N ASP A 185 -5.21 -4.78 12.86
CA ASP A 185 -5.52 -6.09 13.44
C ASP A 185 -6.58 -5.95 14.52
N GLN A 186 -7.62 -6.78 14.42
CA GLN A 186 -8.66 -6.87 15.43
C GLN A 186 -8.61 -8.25 16.08
N GLY A 187 -7.87 -8.35 17.19
CA GLY A 187 -7.49 -9.63 17.78
C GLY A 187 -6.58 -10.40 16.82
N ARG A 188 -7.01 -11.57 16.34
CA ARG A 188 -6.26 -12.40 15.38
C ARG A 188 -6.65 -12.16 13.91
N LYS A 189 -7.51 -11.18 13.63
CA LYS A 189 -8.04 -10.93 12.28
C LYS A 189 -7.40 -9.68 11.69
N HIS A 190 -6.68 -9.85 10.58
CA HIS A 190 -6.22 -8.74 9.73
C HIS A 190 -7.43 -8.10 9.03
N ARG A 191 -7.54 -6.78 9.12
CA ARG A 191 -8.62 -5.99 8.51
C ARG A 191 -8.02 -4.91 7.61
N THR A 192 -8.71 -4.69 6.51
CA THR A 192 -8.41 -3.63 5.55
C THR A 192 -9.67 -2.81 5.34
N LYS A 193 -9.54 -1.47 5.44
CA LYS A 193 -10.63 -0.53 5.22
C LYS A 193 -10.14 0.65 4.41
N ALA A 194 -10.92 1.08 3.42
CA ALA A 194 -10.58 2.29 2.67
C ALA A 194 -10.50 3.48 3.63
N LEU A 195 -9.45 4.30 3.51
CA LEU A 195 -9.30 5.55 4.28
C LEU A 195 -10.50 6.49 4.04
N SER A 196 -11.06 6.48 2.83
CA SER A 196 -12.30 7.18 2.48
C SER A 196 -13.56 6.68 3.22
N SER A 197 -13.50 5.58 3.97
CA SER A 197 -14.62 5.11 4.81
C SER A 197 -14.46 5.49 6.29
N ILE A 198 -13.31 6.05 6.64
CA ILE A 198 -12.92 6.40 8.00
C ILE A 198 -13.20 7.90 8.21
N ASP A 199 -13.66 8.24 9.41
CA ASP A 199 -13.85 9.62 9.87
C ASP A 199 -12.62 10.07 10.66
N ARG A 200 -12.23 9.28 11.67
CA ARG A 200 -11.04 9.54 12.47
C ARG A 200 -10.36 8.28 13.00
N ILE A 201 -9.07 8.40 13.27
CA ILE A 201 -8.26 7.37 13.92
C ILE A 201 -7.55 8.01 15.11
N GLU A 202 -7.82 7.50 16.30
CA GLU A 202 -7.15 7.88 17.54
C GLU A 202 -6.10 6.82 17.88
N PHE A 203 -4.88 7.27 18.17
CA PHE A 203 -3.75 6.39 18.48
C PHE A 203 -3.46 6.45 19.98
N THR A 204 -3.51 5.30 20.67
CA THR A 204 -3.21 5.23 22.11
C THR A 204 -1.74 5.53 22.36
N GLN A 205 -1.40 6.36 23.34
CA GLN A 205 0.00 6.66 23.68
C GLN A 205 0.81 5.37 23.81
N ALA A 206 1.92 5.31 23.10
CA ALA A 206 2.85 4.21 23.12
C ALA A 206 4.27 4.77 23.33
N PRO A 207 5.21 3.96 23.85
CA PRO A 207 6.62 4.33 23.89
C PRO A 207 7.12 4.79 22.52
N ARG A 208 8.13 5.66 22.50
CA ARG A 208 8.81 6.04 21.24
C ARG A 208 9.34 4.77 20.56
N ALA A 209 9.23 4.72 19.23
CA ALA A 209 9.70 3.63 18.35
C ALA A 209 8.86 2.34 18.31
N THR A 210 7.59 2.32 18.73
CA THR A 210 6.75 1.13 18.47
C THR A 210 6.27 1.08 17.03
N GLU A 211 6.53 -0.05 16.37
CA GLU A 211 6.07 -0.37 15.01
C GLU A 211 4.55 -0.45 14.92
N SER A 212 3.93 -0.88 16.00
CA SER A 212 2.50 -1.03 16.12
C SER A 212 1.92 -0.16 17.23
N ARG A 213 0.67 0.26 17.06
CA ARG A 213 -0.08 1.04 18.06
C ARG A 213 -1.53 0.62 18.10
N ALA A 214 -2.09 0.58 19.31
CA ALA A 214 -3.52 0.41 19.44
C ALA A 214 -4.24 1.65 18.90
N VAL A 215 -5.33 1.40 18.20
CA VAL A 215 -6.11 2.42 17.51
C VAL A 215 -7.59 2.27 17.83
N ALA A 216 -8.27 3.41 17.94
CA ALA A 216 -9.72 3.50 17.86
C ALA A 216 -10.08 4.17 16.53
N ILE A 217 -10.78 3.44 15.68
CA ILE A 217 -11.16 3.87 14.33
C ILE A 217 -12.65 4.19 14.37
N THR A 218 -13.01 5.45 14.20
CA THR A 218 -14.40 5.84 13.97
C THR A 218 -14.64 5.86 12.45
N PHE A 219 -15.57 5.04 11.99
CA PHE A 219 -15.99 5.03 10.59
C PHE A 219 -17.03 6.12 10.35
N ARG A 220 -17.17 6.54 9.09
CA ARG A 220 -18.22 7.49 8.68
C ARG A 220 -19.64 7.04 9.04
N SER A 221 -19.86 5.73 9.14
CA SER A 221 -21.13 5.16 9.64
C SER A 221 -21.40 5.39 11.13
N GLY A 222 -20.51 6.04 11.87
CA GLY A 222 -20.56 6.18 13.33
C GLY A 222 -20.07 4.95 14.10
N LYS A 223 -19.88 3.81 13.43
CA LYS A 223 -19.32 2.61 14.06
C LYS A 223 -17.89 2.85 14.51
N VAL A 224 -17.54 2.29 15.67
CA VAL A 224 -16.18 2.33 16.21
C VAL A 224 -15.59 0.93 16.20
N ALA A 225 -14.37 0.79 15.69
CA ALA A 225 -13.56 -0.42 15.82
C ALA A 225 -12.31 -0.12 16.65
N HIS A 226 -11.90 -1.12 17.42
CA HIS A 226 -10.63 -1.12 18.13
C HIS A 226 -9.72 -2.18 17.52
N GLY A 227 -8.43 -1.88 17.46
CA GLY A 227 -7.44 -2.80 16.95
C GLY A 227 -6.04 -2.28 17.12
N THR A 228 -5.11 -2.89 16.40
CA THR A 228 -3.71 -2.50 16.37
C THR A 228 -3.33 -2.17 14.94
N ALA A 229 -2.89 -0.94 14.70
CA ALA A 229 -2.30 -0.55 13.43
C ALA A 229 -0.81 -0.88 13.44
N ASP A 230 -0.30 -1.39 12.33
CA ASP A 230 1.10 -1.75 12.19
C ASP A 230 1.73 -0.98 11.03
N ALA A 231 2.80 -0.25 11.32
CA ALA A 231 3.64 0.42 10.35
C ALA A 231 4.72 -0.51 9.79
N SER A 232 5.09 -1.57 10.52
CA SER A 232 6.04 -2.52 9.99
C SER A 232 5.38 -3.38 8.93
N THR A 233 6.16 -3.60 7.89
CA THR A 233 5.98 -4.77 7.04
C THR A 233 6.98 -5.78 7.60
N ILE A 234 6.74 -7.07 7.38
CA ILE A 234 7.76 -8.11 7.58
C ILE A 234 9.12 -7.53 7.13
N ARG A 235 10.12 -7.51 8.02
CA ARG A 235 11.46 -7.01 7.70
C ARG A 235 11.85 -7.58 6.35
N VAL A 236 12.07 -6.71 5.38
CA VAL A 236 12.43 -7.18 4.05
C VAL A 236 13.84 -7.77 4.18
N PRO A 237 14.11 -8.97 3.67
CA PRO A 237 15.44 -9.55 3.77
C PRO A 237 16.50 -8.58 3.20
N GLY A 238 17.44 -8.19 4.07
CA GLY A 238 18.48 -7.20 3.76
C GLY A 238 18.14 -5.75 4.08
N GLU A 239 16.94 -5.45 4.60
CA GLU A 239 16.58 -4.10 5.08
C GLU A 239 17.54 -3.64 6.18
N THR A 240 18.25 -2.51 5.98
CA THR A 240 19.09 -1.93 7.05
C THR A 240 18.19 -1.31 8.11
N ASP A 241 18.66 -1.25 9.35
CA ASP A 241 17.88 -0.68 10.45
C ASP A 241 17.45 0.76 10.15
N ARG A 242 18.28 1.55 9.46
CA ARG A 242 17.95 2.92 9.05
C ARG A 242 16.75 3.01 8.11
N LEU A 243 16.66 2.12 7.14
CA LEU A 243 15.60 2.12 6.13
C LEU A 243 14.33 1.47 6.66
N PHE A 244 14.49 0.48 7.54
CA PHE A 244 13.41 -0.04 8.37
C PHE A 244 12.78 1.06 9.23
N GLU A 245 13.64 1.78 9.96
CA GLU A 245 13.26 2.93 10.78
C GLU A 245 12.57 3.98 9.94
N GLN A 246 13.15 4.41 8.81
CA GLN A 246 12.54 5.40 7.94
C GLN A 246 11.12 4.98 7.51
N ARG A 247 10.89 3.71 7.17
CA ARG A 247 9.56 3.21 6.84
C ARG A 247 8.59 3.28 8.02
N VAL A 248 9.04 2.94 9.22
CA VAL A 248 8.24 3.05 10.46
C VAL A 248 7.95 4.53 10.80
N PHE A 249 8.89 5.42 10.51
CA PHE A 249 8.79 6.88 10.64
C PHE A 249 7.92 7.52 9.55
N GLU A 250 7.55 6.80 8.48
CA GLU A 250 6.76 7.30 7.35
C GLU A 250 5.44 6.53 7.17
N ALA A 251 4.77 6.20 8.28
CA ALA A 251 3.52 5.44 8.26
C ALA A 251 2.38 6.14 7.49
N PHE A 252 2.27 7.46 7.62
CA PHE A 252 1.37 8.30 6.83
C PHE A 252 2.17 9.28 6.00
N THR A 253 1.78 9.42 4.73
CA THR A 253 2.41 10.32 3.76
C THR A 253 1.36 11.12 3.00
N GLY A 254 1.79 12.23 2.40
CA GLY A 254 0.93 13.11 1.58
C GLY A 254 1.67 14.39 1.22
N SER A 255 0.93 15.46 0.97
CA SER A 255 1.47 16.81 0.76
C SER A 255 0.91 17.77 1.81
N ALA A 256 1.77 18.57 2.44
CA ALA A 256 1.34 19.61 3.38
C ALA A 256 1.95 20.96 2.94
N GLY A 257 1.10 21.95 2.65
CA GLY A 257 1.55 23.26 2.17
C GLY A 257 2.36 23.19 0.86
N GLY A 258 2.07 22.19 0.00
CA GLY A 258 2.79 21.96 -1.26
C GLY A 258 4.13 21.22 -1.12
N ALA A 259 4.54 20.87 0.11
CA ALA A 259 5.77 20.11 0.36
C ALA A 259 5.46 18.65 0.73
N PRO A 260 6.37 17.69 0.42
CA PRO A 260 6.20 16.30 0.80
C PRO A 260 6.08 16.12 2.32
N PHE A 261 4.96 15.56 2.77
CA PHE A 261 4.67 15.29 4.18
C PHE A 261 4.87 13.80 4.51
N ALA A 262 5.39 13.51 5.71
CA ALA A 262 5.44 12.16 6.25
C ALA A 262 5.45 12.19 7.79
N ILE A 263 4.81 11.21 8.42
CA ILE A 263 4.80 11.05 9.87
C ILE A 263 4.58 9.59 10.28
N GLY A 264 5.25 9.15 11.34
CA GLY A 264 5.22 7.76 11.79
C GLY A 264 4.16 7.51 12.85
N LEU A 265 3.74 6.25 13.02
CA LEU A 265 2.71 5.91 14.00
C LEU A 265 3.07 6.37 15.42
N HIS A 266 4.33 6.29 15.81
CA HIS A 266 4.84 6.72 17.12
C HIS A 266 4.79 8.24 17.37
N GLN A 267 4.51 9.07 16.35
CA GLN A 267 4.40 10.53 16.46
C GLN A 267 2.98 11.05 16.35
N ILE A 268 2.02 10.23 15.89
CA ILE A 268 0.65 10.69 15.63
C ILE A 268 -0.20 10.45 16.86
N ARG A 269 -1.04 11.43 17.20
CA ARG A 269 -2.09 11.29 18.22
C ARG A 269 -3.45 11.03 17.59
N LEU A 270 -3.76 11.78 16.53
CA LEU A 270 -5.06 11.79 15.90
C LEU A 270 -4.90 12.03 14.40
N LEU A 271 -5.65 11.27 13.61
CA LEU A 271 -5.93 11.52 12.20
C LEU A 271 -7.42 11.82 12.05
N ARG A 272 -7.78 12.92 11.40
CA ARG A 272 -9.15 13.21 10.96
C ARG A 272 -9.18 13.33 9.46
N LEU A 273 -10.06 12.59 8.79
CA LEU A 273 -10.23 12.68 7.34
C LEU A 273 -11.32 13.70 7.03
N GLU A 274 -11.00 14.65 6.17
CA GLU A 274 -11.93 15.70 5.77
C GLU A 274 -12.86 15.23 4.65
N TRP A 275 -14.06 15.81 4.61
CA TRP A 275 -14.99 15.66 3.51
C TRP A 275 -15.14 17.00 2.80
N GLU A 276 -14.96 16.98 1.48
CA GLU A 276 -15.41 17.96 0.48
C GLU A 276 -16.83 18.56 0.69
N GLN A 277 -17.69 18.08 1.60
CA GLN A 277 -18.97 18.71 1.93
C GLN A 277 -18.87 19.91 2.90
N ASP A 278 -17.72 20.14 3.54
CA ASP A 278 -17.58 21.20 4.55
C ASP A 278 -17.24 22.60 3.97
N GLN A 279 -17.33 22.80 2.65
CA GLN A 279 -17.09 24.11 2.01
C GLN A 279 -18.36 24.85 1.54
N SER A 280 -19.55 24.40 1.91
CA SER A 280 -20.80 25.12 1.59
C SER A 280 -21.63 25.49 2.83
N THR A 281 -20.99 26.04 3.86
CA THR A 281 -21.69 26.89 4.83
C THR A 281 -21.41 28.35 4.46
N PRO A 282 -22.34 29.07 3.80
CA PRO A 282 -22.17 30.51 3.62
C PRO A 282 -22.07 31.17 5.00
N PRO A 283 -21.25 32.23 5.16
CA PRO A 283 -21.16 32.94 6.42
C PRO A 283 -22.56 33.40 6.83
N SER A 284 -22.94 33.05 8.07
CA SER A 284 -24.18 33.53 8.68
C SER A 284 -24.18 35.05 8.60
N PRO A 285 -25.22 35.69 8.02
CA PRO A 285 -25.31 37.14 8.02
C PRO A 285 -25.42 37.59 9.47
N GLY A 286 -24.39 38.29 9.94
CA GLY A 286 -24.40 38.93 11.26
C GLY A 286 -25.61 39.86 11.41
N PRO A 287 -26.06 40.12 12.64
CA PRO A 287 -27.26 40.92 12.88
C PRO A 287 -27.12 42.30 12.24
N SER A 288 -28.05 42.64 11.34
CA SER A 288 -28.13 43.96 10.73
C SER A 288 -28.38 44.99 11.82
N THR A 289 -27.42 45.89 12.03
CA THR A 289 -27.67 47.14 12.73
C THR A 289 -28.18 48.12 11.70
N SER A 290 -29.50 48.34 11.68
CA SER A 290 -30.10 49.46 10.96
C SER A 290 -29.98 50.72 11.82
N PRO A 291 -29.63 51.89 11.24
CA PRO A 291 -29.81 53.18 11.88
C PRO A 291 -31.28 53.61 11.95
#